data_AF-A0A6I4V2A5-F1
#
_entry.id   AF-A0A6I4V2A5-F1
#
_cell.length_a   1.000
_cell.length_b   1.000
_cell.length_c   1.000
_cell.angle_alpha   90.00
_cell.angle_beta   90.00
_cell.angle_gamma   90.00
#
_symmetry.space_group_name_H-M   'P 1'
#
loop_
_entity.id
_entity.type
_entity.pdbx_description
1 polymer ?
#
loop_
_entity_poly.entity_id
_entity_poly.type
_entity_poly.pdbx_seq_one_letter_code
_entity_poly.pdbx_strand_id
1 'polypeptide(L)'
;MCESVPHAHIGGSWRLCQGVRFAQVNMTKLDQKFVAAIKDKREREGLSIRALAAKIGMSFSSLARIERGEGAPDNNSKIRLLEWLGADADDAGLGFEDVAFVHFRAAKNAGSKTVQALLDAALCFKAAHGNSERPIEAPETEHVAVSMSKEDLEQAAERFRSDVELGPTDPLDPFDLIVDSVALETVTHTDCIDAKAKRFLMNAACREWSAMSVPLDPAQEEWIVFLNDCHTIERQRVTLLEEYWHILSGHKLTKIAKVSGAFGRTYDTAEEHDAYYMASATLLPRNAITQRVEKGQTSVQIAKAFGTSPELVEYRIKRLGLWRQHVGKKVSLSKE
;
A
#
# COMPACT_ATOMS: atom_id res chain seq x y z
N MET A 1 9.97 -20.30 -22.65
CA MET A 1 9.92 -20.92 -24.00
C MET A 1 11.30 -20.79 -24.59
N CYS A 2 12.00 -21.89 -24.82
CA CYS A 2 13.28 -21.86 -25.51
C CYS A 2 13.02 -22.11 -26.99
N GLU A 3 13.40 -21.15 -27.83
CA GLU A 3 13.43 -21.35 -29.27
C GLU A 3 14.58 -22.28 -29.65
N SER A 4 14.24 -23.19 -30.56
CA SER A 4 15.07 -24.19 -31.19
C SER A 4 16.03 -23.58 -32.21
N VAL A 5 17.31 -23.95 -32.14
CA VAL A 5 18.27 -23.82 -33.26
C VAL A 5 18.98 -25.17 -33.44
N PRO A 6 19.15 -25.70 -34.67
CA PRO A 6 19.66 -27.04 -34.90
C PRO A 6 21.20 -27.12 -34.96
N HIS A 7 21.68 -28.34 -34.72
CA HIS A 7 23.06 -28.79 -34.57
C HIS A 7 24.02 -28.46 -35.71
N ALA A 8 25.25 -28.06 -35.34
CA ALA A 8 26.47 -28.39 -36.08
C ALA A 8 27.65 -28.57 -35.10
N HIS A 9 28.48 -29.56 -35.43
CA HIS A 9 29.59 -30.12 -34.65
C HIS A 9 30.68 -29.12 -34.24
N ILE A 10 31.31 -29.35 -33.07
CA ILE A 10 32.75 -29.64 -32.87
C ILE A 10 33.13 -29.41 -31.38
N GLY A 11 33.67 -30.46 -30.76
CA GLY A 11 34.71 -30.45 -29.71
C GLY A 11 34.57 -29.54 -28.49
N GLY A 12 34.36 -30.15 -27.32
CA GLY A 12 34.82 -29.60 -26.05
C GLY A 12 33.84 -29.71 -24.88
N SER A 13 34.28 -30.40 -23.82
CA SER A 13 33.85 -30.30 -22.42
C SER A 13 32.37 -30.05 -22.15
N TRP A 14 31.65 -31.11 -21.78
CA TRP A 14 30.34 -31.01 -21.14
C TRP A 14 30.49 -30.30 -19.79
N ARG A 15 30.41 -28.96 -19.78
CA ARG A 15 30.06 -28.24 -18.56
C ARG A 15 28.61 -28.57 -18.27
N LEU A 16 28.39 -29.48 -17.31
CA LEU A 16 27.12 -29.61 -16.63
C LEU A 16 26.64 -28.21 -16.28
N CYS A 17 25.47 -27.83 -16.79
CA CYS A 17 24.73 -26.68 -16.29
C CYS A 17 24.58 -26.90 -14.79
N GLN A 18 25.34 -26.15 -13.99
CA GLN A 18 25.16 -26.11 -12.55
C GLN A 18 23.73 -25.63 -12.33
N GLY A 19 22.88 -26.54 -11.87
CA GLY A 19 21.55 -26.19 -11.40
C GLY A 19 21.70 -25.04 -10.41
N VAL A 20 20.87 -24.01 -10.59
CA VAL A 20 20.76 -22.91 -9.64
C VAL A 20 20.42 -23.54 -8.30
N ARG A 21 21.42 -23.67 -7.41
CA ARG A 21 21.18 -24.02 -6.02
C ARG A 21 20.46 -22.83 -5.42
N PHE A 22 19.14 -22.90 -5.40
CA PHE A 22 18.36 -22.09 -4.48
C PHE A 22 18.91 -22.39 -3.09
N ALA A 23 19.43 -21.37 -2.40
CA ALA A 23 19.86 -21.52 -1.02
C ALA A 23 18.71 -22.16 -0.25
N GLN A 24 18.95 -23.35 0.32
CA GLN A 24 18.01 -23.96 1.25
C GLN A 24 17.96 -23.06 2.48
N VAL A 25 16.95 -22.19 2.52
CA VAL A 25 16.62 -21.44 3.71
C VAL A 25 16.06 -22.47 4.69
N ASN A 26 16.84 -22.83 5.70
CA ASN A 26 16.39 -23.74 6.76
C ASN A 26 15.22 -23.07 7.50
N MET A 27 14.05 -23.70 7.45
CA MET A 27 12.86 -23.28 8.20
C MET A 27 13.10 -23.41 9.69
N THR A 28 12.61 -22.43 10.46
CA THR A 28 12.63 -22.51 11.93
C THR A 28 11.64 -23.57 12.42
N LYS A 29 11.78 -24.05 13.66
CA LYS A 29 10.78 -24.94 14.29
C LYS A 29 9.38 -24.32 14.30
N LEU A 30 9.30 -23.00 14.41
CA LEU A 30 8.07 -22.24 14.38
C LEU A 30 7.44 -22.25 12.97
N ASP A 31 8.26 -22.06 11.94
CA ASP A 31 7.80 -22.17 10.55
C ASP A 31 7.31 -23.59 10.22
N GLN A 32 7.94 -24.64 10.77
CA GLN A 32 7.49 -26.02 10.59
C GLN A 32 6.13 -26.28 11.23
N LYS A 33 5.93 -25.79 12.46
CA LYS A 33 4.63 -25.86 13.16
C LYS A 33 3.55 -25.11 12.38
N PHE A 34 3.90 -23.96 11.83
CA PHE A 34 3.02 -23.15 11.00
C PHE A 34 2.60 -23.85 9.71
N VAL A 35 3.55 -24.45 8.98
CA VAL A 35 3.25 -25.22 7.77
C VAL A 35 2.39 -26.44 8.05
N ALA A 36 2.61 -27.13 9.18
CA ALA A 36 1.77 -28.25 9.60
C ALA A 36 0.32 -27.81 9.84
N ALA A 37 0.10 -26.73 10.59
CA ALA A 37 -1.24 -26.21 10.84
C ALA A 37 -1.99 -25.83 9.55
N ILE A 38 -1.29 -25.21 8.59
CA ILE A 38 -1.86 -24.87 7.27
C ILE A 38 -2.33 -26.12 6.56
N LYS A 39 -1.47 -27.13 6.50
CA LYS A 39 -1.74 -28.38 5.81
C LYS A 39 -2.94 -29.11 6.43
N ASP A 40 -2.96 -29.20 7.76
CA ASP A 40 -4.02 -29.89 8.50
C ASP A 40 -5.38 -29.22 8.27
N LYS A 41 -5.48 -27.89 8.40
CA LYS A 41 -6.72 -27.16 8.12
C LYS A 41 -7.15 -27.32 6.66
N ARG A 42 -6.21 -27.26 5.71
CA ARG A 42 -6.50 -27.32 4.27
C ARG A 42 -7.11 -28.68 3.90
N GLU A 43 -6.50 -29.75 4.41
CA GLU A 43 -6.95 -31.12 4.17
C GLU A 43 -8.29 -31.39 4.85
N ARG A 44 -8.51 -30.87 6.06
CA ARG A 44 -9.79 -30.94 6.77
C ARG A 44 -10.92 -30.19 6.05
N GLU A 45 -10.64 -29.04 5.46
CA GLU A 45 -11.59 -28.29 4.61
C GLU A 45 -11.74 -28.86 3.19
N GLY A 46 -10.98 -29.91 2.83
CA GLY A 46 -11.03 -30.53 1.49
C GLY A 46 -10.50 -29.62 0.37
N LEU A 47 -9.71 -28.60 0.72
CA LEU A 47 -9.20 -27.63 -0.25
C LEU A 47 -7.98 -28.17 -0.99
N SER A 48 -7.98 -28.04 -2.32
CA SER A 48 -6.74 -28.17 -3.09
C SER A 48 -5.80 -26.98 -2.80
N ILE A 49 -4.50 -27.17 -2.99
CA ILE A 49 -3.52 -26.07 -2.86
C ILE A 49 -3.89 -24.89 -3.78
N ARG A 50 -4.43 -25.16 -4.98
CA ARG A 50 -4.89 -24.11 -5.90
C ARG A 50 -6.10 -23.35 -5.35
N ALA A 51 -7.06 -24.06 -4.77
CA ALA A 51 -8.24 -23.46 -4.19
C ALA A 51 -7.88 -22.57 -2.99
N LEU A 52 -7.00 -23.05 -2.10
CA LEU A 52 -6.50 -22.25 -0.99
C LEU A 52 -5.72 -21.03 -1.48
N ALA A 53 -4.79 -21.21 -2.43
CA ALA A 53 -4.00 -20.12 -3.00
C ALA A 53 -4.90 -19.01 -3.59
N ALA A 54 -5.94 -19.39 -4.33
CA ALA A 54 -6.92 -18.42 -4.85
C ALA A 54 -7.68 -17.72 -3.72
N LYS A 55 -8.14 -18.47 -2.71
CA LYS A 55 -8.90 -17.96 -1.56
C LYS A 55 -8.13 -16.91 -0.76
N ILE A 56 -6.82 -17.09 -0.56
CA ILE A 56 -5.96 -16.19 0.24
C ILE A 56 -5.16 -15.21 -0.62
N GLY A 57 -5.37 -15.17 -1.93
CA GLY A 57 -4.68 -14.27 -2.86
C GLY A 57 -3.17 -14.53 -2.98
N MET A 58 -2.72 -15.78 -2.84
CA MET A 58 -1.33 -16.20 -2.99
C MET A 58 -1.09 -16.95 -4.30
N SER A 59 0.15 -16.97 -4.78
CA SER A 59 0.49 -17.79 -5.94
C SER A 59 0.51 -19.28 -5.57
N PHE A 60 -0.02 -20.13 -6.45
CA PHE A 60 0.01 -21.58 -6.27
C PHE A 60 1.44 -22.09 -6.06
N SER A 61 2.41 -21.58 -6.83
CA SER A 61 3.80 -22.00 -6.73
C SER A 61 4.42 -21.64 -5.38
N SER A 62 4.10 -20.48 -4.82
CA SER A 62 4.54 -20.09 -3.47
C SER A 62 3.96 -21.03 -2.42
N LEU A 63 2.63 -21.22 -2.42
CA LEU A 63 1.96 -22.04 -1.40
C LEU A 63 2.40 -23.51 -1.47
N ALA A 64 2.55 -24.05 -2.68
CA ALA A 64 3.02 -25.43 -2.87
C ALA A 64 4.45 -25.66 -2.36
N ARG A 65 5.34 -24.65 -2.52
CA ARG A 65 6.70 -24.73 -1.96
C ARG A 65 6.68 -24.67 -0.44
N ILE A 66 5.87 -23.79 0.13
CA ILE A 66 5.69 -23.66 1.59
C ILE A 66 5.24 -24.99 2.19
N GLU A 67 4.18 -25.61 1.64
CA GLU A 67 3.68 -26.91 2.14
C GLU A 67 4.67 -28.07 1.98
N ARG A 68 5.55 -28.03 0.98
CA ARG A 68 6.63 -29.02 0.82
C ARG A 68 7.85 -28.75 1.70
N GLY A 69 7.88 -27.64 2.44
CA GLY A 69 9.05 -27.20 3.19
C GLY A 69 10.20 -26.67 2.33
N GLU A 70 9.93 -26.35 1.06
CA GLU A 70 10.91 -25.88 0.06
C GLU A 70 11.00 -24.33 0.01
N GLY A 71 10.97 -23.71 1.18
CA GLY A 71 11.06 -22.26 1.39
C GLY A 71 10.19 -21.79 2.55
N ALA A 72 10.69 -20.81 3.30
CA ALA A 72 9.90 -20.16 4.35
C ALA A 72 8.89 -19.17 3.71
N PRO A 73 7.65 -19.09 4.24
CA PRO A 73 6.72 -18.05 3.83
C PRO A 73 7.28 -16.68 4.19
N ASP A 74 7.19 -15.72 3.26
CA ASP A 74 7.47 -14.31 3.57
C ASP A 74 6.42 -13.77 4.57
N ASN A 75 6.71 -12.63 5.19
CA ASN A 75 5.87 -12.12 6.28
C ASN A 75 4.42 -11.82 5.85
N ASN A 76 4.22 -11.34 4.62
CA ASN A 76 2.86 -11.06 4.11
C ASN A 76 2.11 -12.36 3.87
N SER A 77 2.79 -13.38 3.32
CA SER A 77 2.25 -14.74 3.21
C SER A 77 1.89 -15.33 4.57
N LYS A 78 2.73 -15.14 5.60
CA LYS A 78 2.45 -15.60 6.97
C LYS A 78 1.15 -15.00 7.52
N ILE A 79 0.93 -13.71 7.33
CA ILE A 79 -0.28 -13.04 7.85
C ILE A 79 -1.53 -13.56 7.17
N ARG A 80 -1.55 -13.65 5.84
CA ARG A 80 -2.71 -14.15 5.10
C ARG A 80 -3.05 -15.59 5.48
N LEU A 81 -2.04 -16.42 5.67
CA LEU A 81 -2.19 -17.81 6.08
C LEU A 81 -2.67 -17.92 7.53
N LEU A 82 -2.24 -17.05 8.44
CA LEU A 82 -2.76 -16.99 9.81
C LEU A 82 -4.19 -16.47 9.90
N GLU A 83 -4.54 -15.45 9.11
CA GLU A 83 -5.92 -14.97 9.02
C GLU A 83 -6.85 -16.09 8.54
N TRP A 84 -6.41 -16.86 7.54
CA TRP A 84 -7.17 -18.03 7.11
C TRP A 84 -7.19 -19.14 8.17
N LEU A 85 -6.10 -19.36 8.92
CA LEU A 85 -6.09 -20.32 10.03
C LEU A 85 -7.05 -19.92 11.16
N GLY A 86 -7.20 -18.63 11.48
CA GLY A 86 -8.11 -18.16 12.51
C GLY A 86 -7.85 -18.85 13.86
N ALA A 87 -8.90 -19.39 14.49
CA ALA A 87 -8.79 -20.10 15.77
C ALA A 87 -7.77 -21.26 15.77
N ASP A 88 -7.56 -21.92 14.62
CA ASP A 88 -6.57 -22.99 14.51
C ASP A 88 -5.13 -22.48 14.72
N ALA A 89 -4.87 -21.20 14.41
CA ALA A 89 -3.58 -20.58 14.71
C ALA A 89 -3.39 -20.38 16.22
N ASP A 90 -4.44 -19.95 16.93
CA ASP A 90 -4.38 -19.72 18.37
C ASP A 90 -4.20 -21.03 19.13
N ASP A 91 -4.93 -22.09 18.75
CA ASP A 91 -4.75 -23.45 19.28
C ASP A 91 -3.34 -23.99 19.04
N ALA A 92 -2.73 -23.62 17.91
CA ALA A 92 -1.36 -23.94 17.60
C ALA A 92 -0.34 -22.99 18.27
N GLY A 93 -0.76 -22.00 19.06
CA GLY A 93 0.12 -21.00 19.67
C GLY A 93 0.90 -20.18 18.63
N LEU A 94 0.28 -19.95 17.47
CA LEU A 94 0.79 -19.21 16.31
C LEU A 94 0.04 -17.89 16.10
N GLY A 95 -0.73 -17.46 17.09
CA GLY A 95 -1.53 -16.24 17.06
C GLY A 95 -0.70 -14.97 16.80
N PHE A 96 -1.42 -13.90 16.50
CA PHE A 96 -0.81 -12.58 16.33
C PHE A 96 -0.40 -12.01 17.68
N GLU A 97 0.82 -11.51 17.78
CA GLU A 97 1.26 -10.64 18.86
C GLU A 97 1.14 -9.20 18.33
N ASP A 98 0.81 -8.22 19.18
CA ASP A 98 0.84 -6.78 18.86
C ASP A 98 0.16 -6.44 17.50
N VAL A 99 -1.16 -6.21 17.53
CA VAL A 99 -1.96 -5.95 16.33
C VAL A 99 -2.43 -4.51 16.29
N ALA A 100 -2.28 -3.86 15.13
CA ALA A 100 -2.91 -2.58 14.83
C ALA A 100 -3.66 -2.64 13.50
N PHE A 101 -4.89 -2.15 13.49
CA PHE A 101 -5.64 -1.83 12.27
C PHE A 101 -5.43 -0.36 11.93
N VAL A 102 -4.96 -0.09 10.71
CA VAL A 102 -4.53 1.22 10.21
C VAL A 102 -4.72 1.30 8.69
N HIS A 103 -4.83 2.48 8.09
CA HIS A 103 -4.47 2.62 6.67
C HIS A 103 -2.95 2.65 6.56
N PHE A 104 -2.38 1.94 5.58
CA PHE A 104 -0.92 1.83 5.51
C PHE A 104 -0.37 1.89 4.10
N ARG A 105 0.18 3.06 3.75
CA ARG A 105 0.86 3.28 2.50
C ARG A 105 2.33 2.89 2.57
N ALA A 106 2.64 1.69 2.10
CA ALA A 106 4.01 1.16 2.07
C ALA A 106 4.36 0.41 0.79
N ALA A 107 5.67 0.22 0.58
CA ALA A 107 6.17 -0.65 -0.46
C ALA A 107 5.74 -2.09 -0.21
N LYS A 108 5.53 -2.87 -1.28
CA LYS A 108 5.14 -4.30 -1.20
C LYS A 108 6.09 -5.14 -0.35
N ASN A 109 7.34 -4.72 -0.25
CA ASN A 109 8.45 -5.40 0.43
C ASN A 109 9.03 -4.58 1.59
N ALA A 110 8.22 -3.76 2.28
CA ALA A 110 8.64 -3.08 3.49
C ALA A 110 9.27 -4.09 4.47
N GLY A 111 10.46 -3.76 5.00
CA GLY A 111 11.23 -4.66 5.85
C GLY A 111 10.58 -4.85 7.21
N SER A 112 10.81 -6.00 7.86
CA SER A 112 10.25 -6.32 9.17
C SER A 112 10.51 -5.23 10.22
N LYS A 113 11.71 -4.62 10.19
CA LYS A 113 12.09 -3.56 11.13
C LYS A 113 11.31 -2.26 10.90
N THR A 114 10.94 -1.97 9.66
CA THR A 114 10.08 -0.84 9.30
C THR A 114 8.68 -1.07 9.83
N VAL A 115 8.11 -2.25 9.53
CA VAL A 115 6.78 -2.61 10.01
C VAL A 115 6.73 -2.63 11.54
N GLN A 116 7.78 -3.13 12.21
CA GLN A 116 7.91 -3.07 13.67
C GLN A 116 7.86 -1.63 14.20
N ALA A 117 8.73 -0.74 13.68
CA ALA A 117 8.79 0.63 14.17
C ALA A 117 7.46 1.39 13.97
N LEU A 118 6.73 1.07 12.90
CA LEU A 118 5.42 1.66 12.61
C LEU A 118 4.32 1.06 13.48
N LEU A 119 4.36 -0.24 13.76
CA LEU A 119 3.45 -0.87 14.73
C LEU A 119 3.66 -0.28 16.13
N ASP A 120 4.91 -0.13 16.57
CA ASP A 120 5.25 0.48 17.85
C ASP A 120 4.70 1.93 17.93
N ALA A 121 4.85 2.70 16.85
CA ALA A 121 4.27 4.05 16.73
C ALA A 121 2.74 4.03 16.86
N ALA A 122 2.06 3.15 16.11
CA ALA A 122 0.61 3.02 16.13
C ALA A 122 0.08 2.65 17.54
N LEU A 123 0.74 1.72 18.22
CA LEU A 123 0.38 1.33 19.59
C LEU A 123 0.59 2.48 20.57
N CYS A 124 1.69 3.22 20.44
CA CYS A 124 1.92 4.41 21.26
C CYS A 124 0.86 5.49 21.02
N PHE A 125 0.52 5.79 19.76
CA PHE A 125 -0.51 6.78 19.44
C PHE A 125 -1.85 6.43 20.08
N LYS A 126 -2.26 5.15 20.00
CA LYS A 126 -3.46 4.66 20.67
C LYS A 126 -3.37 4.77 22.19
N ALA A 127 -2.22 4.47 22.78
CA ALA A 127 -2.04 4.58 24.23
C ALA A 127 -2.02 6.04 24.73
N ALA A 128 -1.48 6.97 23.93
CA ALA A 128 -1.32 8.38 24.31
C ALA A 128 -2.56 9.23 24.03
N HIS A 129 -3.31 8.92 22.97
CA HIS A 129 -4.41 9.74 22.48
C HIS A 129 -5.76 8.99 22.38
N GLY A 130 -5.75 7.67 22.57
CA GLY A 130 -6.98 6.88 22.53
C GLY A 130 -7.92 7.22 23.68
N ASN A 131 -9.21 7.26 23.38
CA ASN A 131 -10.27 7.56 24.34
C ASN A 131 -11.00 6.30 24.86
N SER A 132 -10.57 5.12 24.45
CA SER A 132 -11.22 3.83 24.73
C SER A 132 -10.20 2.73 24.98
N GLU A 133 -10.42 1.95 26.04
CA GLU A 133 -9.65 0.72 26.31
C GLU A 133 -10.08 -0.46 25.42
N ARG A 134 -11.23 -0.36 24.73
CA ARG A 134 -11.68 -1.43 23.84
C ARG A 134 -10.74 -1.55 22.64
N PRO A 135 -10.33 -2.78 22.27
CA PRO A 135 -9.54 -2.99 21.06
C PRO A 135 -10.30 -2.50 19.82
N ILE A 136 -9.56 -1.92 18.88
CA ILE A 136 -10.06 -1.73 17.51
C ILE A 136 -10.02 -3.11 16.85
N GLU A 137 -11.18 -3.68 16.60
CA GLU A 137 -11.32 -5.00 15.99
C GLU A 137 -11.44 -4.90 14.47
N ALA A 138 -11.22 -6.02 13.78
CA ALA A 138 -11.51 -6.09 12.36
C ALA A 138 -13.01 -5.84 12.13
N PRO A 139 -13.41 -5.14 11.06
CA PRO A 139 -14.83 -4.91 10.78
C PRO A 139 -15.58 -6.26 10.70
N GLU A 140 -16.64 -6.42 11.52
CA GLU A 140 -17.44 -7.66 11.61
C GLU A 140 -18.23 -7.95 10.33
N THR A 141 -18.51 -6.92 9.53
CA THR A 141 -19.26 -7.02 8.28
C THR A 141 -18.33 -7.03 7.06
N GLU A 142 -18.64 -7.89 6.07
CA GLU A 142 -18.04 -7.83 4.73
C GLU A 142 -18.29 -6.45 4.11
N HIS A 143 -17.33 -5.54 4.25
CA HIS A 143 -17.30 -4.29 3.49
C HIS A 143 -17.20 -4.64 2.00
N VAL A 144 -18.27 -4.38 1.25
CA VAL A 144 -18.25 -4.50 -0.21
C VAL A 144 -17.63 -3.22 -0.74
N ALA A 145 -16.37 -3.27 -1.17
CA ALA A 145 -15.73 -2.16 -1.85
C ALA A 145 -16.54 -1.80 -3.11
N VAL A 146 -17.23 -0.66 -3.07
CA VAL A 146 -17.98 -0.14 -4.21
C VAL A 146 -16.99 0.60 -5.10
N SER A 147 -16.59 -0.02 -6.22
CA SER A 147 -15.73 0.64 -7.19
C SER A 147 -16.47 1.81 -7.82
N MET A 148 -15.94 3.02 -7.63
CA MET A 148 -16.48 4.24 -8.22
C MET A 148 -16.09 4.37 -9.69
N SER A 149 -16.94 4.99 -10.50
CA SER A 149 -16.52 5.35 -11.84
C SER A 149 -15.50 6.49 -11.79
N LYS A 150 -14.66 6.58 -12.82
CA LYS A 150 -13.70 7.68 -12.94
C LYS A 150 -14.36 9.07 -12.91
N GLU A 151 -15.59 9.18 -13.42
CA GLU A 151 -16.31 10.45 -13.40
C GLU A 151 -16.77 10.80 -11.98
N ASP A 152 -17.25 9.81 -11.22
CA ASP A 152 -17.66 10.01 -9.83
C ASP A 152 -16.46 10.42 -8.96
N LEU A 153 -15.29 9.83 -9.19
CA LEU A 153 -14.04 10.22 -8.50
C LEU A 153 -13.61 11.66 -8.81
N GLU A 154 -13.79 12.12 -10.05
CA GLU A 154 -13.49 13.52 -10.42
C GLU A 154 -14.50 14.47 -9.79
N GLN A 155 -15.79 14.12 -9.81
CA GLN A 155 -16.83 14.92 -9.20
C GLN A 155 -16.68 14.99 -7.67
N ALA A 156 -16.25 13.91 -7.02
CA ALA A 156 -15.92 13.90 -5.60
C ALA A 156 -14.77 14.86 -5.28
N ALA A 157 -13.69 14.83 -6.06
CA ALA A 157 -12.56 15.75 -5.89
C ALA A 157 -12.95 17.21 -6.15
N GLU A 158 -13.80 17.49 -7.15
CA GLU A 158 -14.32 18.84 -7.43
C GLU A 158 -15.22 19.35 -6.31
N ARG A 159 -16.09 18.49 -5.75
CA ARG A 159 -16.93 18.82 -4.58
C ARG A 159 -16.08 19.13 -3.36
N PHE A 160 -15.12 18.28 -3.03
CA PHE A 160 -14.20 18.51 -1.92
C PHE A 160 -13.52 19.88 -2.02
N ARG A 161 -13.05 20.25 -3.21
CA ARG A 161 -12.46 21.58 -3.43
C ARG A 161 -13.46 22.72 -3.20
N SER A 162 -14.71 22.54 -3.63
CA SER A 162 -15.77 23.51 -3.37
C SER A 162 -16.10 23.62 -1.89
N ASP A 163 -16.09 22.51 -1.16
CA ASP A 163 -16.39 22.47 0.27
C ASP A 163 -15.34 23.23 1.10
N VAL A 164 -14.09 23.28 0.62
CA VAL A 164 -13.00 24.09 1.19
C VAL A 164 -12.83 25.46 0.50
N GLU A 165 -13.87 25.93 -0.19
CA GLU A 165 -13.95 27.26 -0.83
C GLU A 165 -12.87 27.54 -1.90
N LEU A 166 -12.28 26.51 -2.49
CA LEU A 166 -11.32 26.66 -3.58
C LEU A 166 -12.00 26.74 -4.94
N GLY A 167 -11.53 27.67 -5.78
CA GLY A 167 -11.93 27.74 -7.17
C GLY A 167 -11.45 26.54 -8.00
N PRO A 168 -11.98 26.38 -9.23
CA PRO A 168 -11.70 25.22 -10.08
C PRO A 168 -10.26 25.15 -10.60
N THR A 169 -9.45 26.19 -10.38
CA THR A 169 -8.07 26.27 -10.84
C THR A 169 -7.07 26.65 -9.75
N ASP A 170 -7.54 26.89 -8.53
CA ASP A 170 -6.71 27.40 -7.45
C ASP A 170 -5.73 26.32 -6.94
N PRO A 171 -4.48 26.66 -6.60
CA PRO A 171 -3.60 25.72 -5.96
C PRO A 171 -4.13 25.37 -4.56
N LEU A 172 -3.80 24.16 -4.10
CA LEU A 172 -4.11 23.68 -2.75
C LEU A 172 -2.80 23.19 -2.13
N ASP A 173 -2.48 23.66 -0.93
CA ASP A 173 -1.48 23.01 -0.07
C ASP A 173 -2.20 22.13 0.96
N PRO A 174 -2.07 20.79 0.91
CA PRO A 174 -2.70 19.87 1.86
C PRO A 174 -2.35 20.12 3.33
N PHE A 175 -1.22 20.76 3.61
CA PHE A 175 -0.84 21.12 4.98
C PHE A 175 -1.65 22.29 5.56
N ASP A 176 -2.35 23.05 4.71
CA ASP A 176 -3.26 24.12 5.13
C ASP A 176 -4.69 23.59 5.38
N LEU A 177 -4.96 22.31 5.07
CA LEU A 177 -6.26 21.70 5.32
C LEU A 177 -6.41 21.35 6.80
N ILE A 178 -7.60 21.63 7.32
CA ILE A 178 -8.03 21.18 8.64
C ILE A 178 -9.14 20.15 8.41
N VAL A 179 -8.86 18.90 8.76
CA VAL A 179 -9.85 17.82 8.74
C VAL A 179 -10.26 17.57 10.19
N ASP A 180 -11.54 17.70 10.49
CA ASP A 180 -12.06 17.53 11.84
C ASP A 180 -11.71 16.14 12.39
N SER A 181 -11.34 16.08 13.68
CA SER A 181 -10.94 14.84 14.37
C SER A 181 -9.76 14.07 13.73
N VAL A 182 -8.94 14.74 12.91
CA VAL A 182 -7.72 14.17 12.31
C VAL A 182 -6.51 15.02 12.67
N ALA A 183 -5.58 14.45 13.44
CA ALA A 183 -4.29 15.07 13.75
C ALA A 183 -3.19 14.59 12.77
N LEU A 184 -2.19 15.44 12.54
CA LEU A 184 -1.02 15.13 11.71
C LEU A 184 0.23 14.99 12.58
N GLU A 185 0.87 13.84 12.50
CA GLU A 185 2.15 13.55 13.15
C GLU A 185 3.21 13.23 12.10
N THR A 186 4.47 13.58 12.38
CA THR A 186 5.59 13.26 11.47
C THR A 186 6.73 12.56 12.20
N VAL A 187 7.59 11.86 11.46
CA VAL A 187 8.70 11.08 12.04
C VAL A 187 9.62 11.96 12.87
N THR A 188 9.86 13.20 12.43
CA THR A 188 10.74 14.11 13.16
C THR A 188 10.09 14.66 14.44
N HIS A 189 8.79 14.94 14.44
CA HIS A 189 8.10 15.62 15.54
C HIS A 189 7.49 14.71 16.59
N THR A 190 7.10 13.48 16.25
CA THR A 190 6.38 12.61 17.19
C THR A 190 7.23 12.13 18.38
N ASP A 191 6.64 12.01 19.57
CA ASP A 191 7.32 11.38 20.72
C ASP A 191 7.09 9.86 20.80
N CYS A 192 6.28 9.30 19.91
CA CYS A 192 5.92 7.89 19.92
C CYS A 192 6.98 6.92 19.36
N ILE A 193 8.11 7.44 18.88
CA ILE A 193 9.25 6.64 18.42
C ILE A 193 10.56 7.19 18.94
N ASP A 194 11.45 6.29 19.38
CA ASP A 194 12.74 6.66 19.93
C ASP A 194 13.70 7.23 18.85
N ALA A 195 14.80 7.86 19.30
CA ALA A 195 15.78 8.46 18.40
C ALA A 195 16.47 7.45 17.45
N LYS A 196 16.51 6.16 17.79
CA LYS A 196 17.08 5.10 16.94
C LYS A 196 16.10 4.72 15.83
N ALA A 197 14.81 4.59 16.16
CA ALA A 197 13.72 4.34 15.23
C ALA A 197 13.52 5.52 14.28
N LYS A 198 13.46 6.77 14.79
CA LYS A 198 13.41 7.99 13.96
C LYS A 198 14.52 8.01 12.91
N ARG A 199 15.78 7.83 13.34
CA ARG A 199 16.92 7.78 12.42
C ARG A 199 16.83 6.63 11.41
N PHE A 200 16.33 5.47 11.80
CA PHE A 200 16.14 4.35 10.88
C PHE A 200 15.07 4.65 9.82
N LEU A 201 13.91 5.15 10.24
CA LEU A 201 12.79 5.54 9.38
C LEU A 201 13.17 6.68 8.42
N MET A 202 13.90 7.70 8.90
CA MET A 202 14.34 8.83 8.08
C MET A 202 15.47 8.49 7.08
N ASN A 203 16.15 7.35 7.24
CA ASN A 203 17.28 6.97 6.39
C ASN A 203 17.02 5.65 5.68
N ALA A 204 17.44 4.53 6.28
CA ALA A 204 17.43 3.22 5.63
C ALA A 204 16.03 2.80 5.17
N ALA A 205 14.99 3.13 5.95
CA ALA A 205 13.61 2.81 5.64
C ALA A 205 12.82 3.94 4.96
N CYS A 206 13.47 5.07 4.63
CA CYS A 206 12.80 6.25 4.10
C CYS A 206 11.96 5.94 2.84
N ARG A 207 12.41 5.01 1.99
CA ARG A 207 11.71 4.64 0.76
C ARG A 207 10.73 3.47 0.90
N GLU A 208 10.64 2.87 2.08
CA GLU A 208 9.82 1.68 2.31
C GLU A 208 8.36 2.01 2.63
N TRP A 209 8.06 3.25 3.03
CA TRP A 209 6.72 3.69 3.42
C TRP A 209 6.51 5.18 3.17
N SER A 210 5.26 5.63 3.12
CA SER A 210 4.87 7.02 2.85
C SER A 210 4.01 7.61 3.97
N ALA A 211 3.02 6.88 4.45
CA ALA A 211 2.18 7.30 5.58
C ALA A 211 1.44 6.12 6.19
N MET A 212 0.84 6.37 7.36
CA MET A 212 -0.05 5.45 8.06
C MET A 212 -1.14 6.26 8.76
N SER A 213 -2.42 5.92 8.55
CA SER A 213 -3.53 6.51 9.28
C SER A 213 -3.99 5.59 10.41
N VAL A 214 -3.93 6.08 11.64
CA VAL A 214 -4.18 5.32 12.87
C VAL A 214 -5.49 5.80 13.50
N PRO A 215 -6.54 4.97 13.54
CA PRO A 215 -7.74 5.30 14.31
C PRO A 215 -7.41 5.19 15.81
N LEU A 216 -7.94 6.14 16.60
CA LEU A 216 -7.70 6.27 18.04
C LEU A 216 -8.83 5.68 18.88
N ASP A 217 -9.97 5.38 18.27
CA ASP A 217 -11.14 4.82 18.93
C ASP A 217 -11.81 3.72 18.06
N PRO A 218 -12.65 2.85 18.65
CA PRO A 218 -13.33 1.79 17.92
C PRO A 218 -14.39 2.26 16.90
N ALA A 219 -14.99 3.44 17.10
CA ALA A 219 -15.95 4.03 16.16
C ALA A 219 -15.25 4.67 14.95
N GLN A 220 -13.91 4.82 14.99
CA GLN A 220 -13.10 5.39 13.93
C GLN A 220 -13.48 6.85 13.62
N GLU A 221 -13.74 7.62 14.68
CA GLU A 221 -14.07 9.05 14.59
C GLU A 221 -12.83 9.93 14.77
N GLU A 222 -11.86 9.48 15.58
CA GLU A 222 -10.62 10.20 15.89
C GLU A 222 -9.41 9.50 15.24
N TRP A 223 -8.55 10.28 14.58
CA TRP A 223 -7.43 9.74 13.78
C TRP A 223 -6.12 10.50 13.97
N ILE A 224 -5.02 9.77 13.80
CA ILE A 224 -3.70 10.34 13.54
C ILE A 224 -3.21 9.89 12.17
N VAL A 225 -2.92 10.84 11.29
CA VAL A 225 -2.13 10.61 10.08
C VAL A 225 -0.65 10.72 10.45
N PHE A 226 0.07 9.60 10.42
CA PHE A 226 1.51 9.56 10.62
C PHE A 226 2.24 9.61 9.28
N LEU A 227 2.85 10.76 8.97
CA LEU A 227 3.44 11.07 7.68
C LEU A 227 4.96 10.88 7.68
N ASN A 228 5.48 10.26 6.62
CA ASN A 228 6.91 10.13 6.40
C ASN A 228 7.51 11.42 5.82
N ASP A 229 7.98 12.31 6.69
CA ASP A 229 8.58 13.59 6.34
C ASP A 229 10.04 13.50 5.84
N CYS A 230 10.56 12.30 5.57
CA CYS A 230 11.80 12.12 4.81
C CYS A 230 11.59 12.30 3.29
N HIS A 231 10.34 12.24 2.81
CA HIS A 231 10.00 12.42 1.40
C HIS A 231 10.09 13.89 0.99
N THR A 232 10.16 14.16 -0.32
CA THR A 232 10.08 15.55 -0.79
C THR A 232 8.70 16.13 -0.47
N ILE A 233 8.61 17.44 -0.35
CA ILE A 233 7.34 18.11 -0.01
C ILE A 233 6.24 17.79 -1.02
N GLU A 234 6.57 17.67 -2.31
CA GLU A 234 5.62 17.33 -3.37
C GLU A 234 5.01 15.93 -3.16
N ARG A 235 5.82 14.97 -2.70
CA ARG A 235 5.35 13.61 -2.40
C ARG A 235 4.55 13.57 -1.09
N GLN A 236 4.96 14.35 -0.10
CA GLN A 236 4.22 14.48 1.16
C GLN A 236 2.81 15.04 0.92
N ARG A 237 2.67 16.09 0.10
CA ARG A 237 1.36 16.69 -0.23
C ARG A 237 0.36 15.69 -0.80
N VAL A 238 0.75 14.94 -1.84
CA VAL A 238 -0.17 13.94 -2.43
C VAL A 238 -0.43 12.79 -1.47
N THR A 239 0.56 12.41 -0.65
CA THR A 239 0.38 11.37 0.37
C THR A 239 -0.61 11.80 1.44
N LEU A 240 -0.49 13.01 1.98
CA LEU A 240 -1.38 13.52 3.01
C LEU A 240 -2.84 13.55 2.53
N LEU A 241 -3.08 14.04 1.31
CA LEU A 241 -4.43 14.02 0.73
C LEU A 241 -4.97 12.61 0.49
N GLU A 242 -4.11 11.66 0.13
CA GLU A 242 -4.52 10.26 -0.04
C GLU A 242 -4.98 9.64 1.28
N GLU A 243 -4.24 9.89 2.37
CA GLU A 243 -4.66 9.48 3.72
C GLU A 243 -5.99 10.15 4.13
N TYR A 244 -6.18 11.44 3.85
CA TYR A 244 -7.48 12.09 4.06
C TYR A 244 -8.59 11.43 3.26
N TRP A 245 -8.36 11.07 1.99
CA TRP A 245 -9.36 10.37 1.19
C TRP A 245 -9.63 8.94 1.66
N HIS A 246 -8.65 8.26 2.27
CA HIS A 246 -8.88 6.98 2.95
C HIS A 246 -9.84 7.13 4.13
N ILE A 247 -9.62 8.13 4.97
CA ILE A 247 -10.45 8.41 6.16
C ILE A 247 -11.85 8.87 5.72
N LEU A 248 -11.94 9.90 4.88
CA LEU A 248 -13.21 10.53 4.48
C LEU A 248 -14.10 9.61 3.65
N SER A 249 -13.52 8.68 2.89
CA SER A 249 -14.28 7.68 2.12
C SER A 249 -14.65 6.44 2.93
N GLY A 250 -14.21 6.34 4.19
CA GLY A 250 -14.43 5.16 5.03
C GLY A 250 -13.79 3.89 4.48
N HIS A 251 -12.61 4.01 3.85
CA HIS A 251 -11.88 2.86 3.30
C HIS A 251 -11.49 1.89 4.41
N LYS A 252 -11.38 0.60 4.06
CA LYS A 252 -11.12 -0.47 5.02
C LYS A 252 -9.72 -0.34 5.62
N LEU A 253 -9.63 -0.48 6.93
CA LEU A 253 -8.35 -0.60 7.62
C LEU A 253 -7.58 -1.86 7.18
N THR A 254 -6.28 -1.69 6.97
CA THR A 254 -5.35 -2.80 6.80
C THR A 254 -4.83 -3.26 8.15
N LYS A 255 -4.57 -4.57 8.28
CA LYS A 255 -3.99 -5.13 9.50
C LYS A 255 -2.48 -5.07 9.40
N ILE A 256 -1.82 -4.50 10.42
CA ILE A 256 -0.38 -4.64 10.68
C ILE A 256 -0.23 -5.47 11.96
N ALA A 257 0.60 -6.49 11.93
CA ALA A 257 0.78 -7.35 13.09
C ALA A 257 2.19 -7.96 13.17
N LYS A 258 2.59 -8.29 14.40
CA LYS A 258 3.71 -9.18 14.67
C LYS A 258 3.21 -10.63 14.70
N VAL A 259 3.97 -11.50 14.05
CA VAL A 259 3.65 -12.90 13.81
C VAL A 259 4.90 -13.71 14.01
N SER A 260 4.99 -14.51 15.07
CA SER A 260 6.07 -15.50 15.19
C SER A 260 7.49 -14.88 15.02
N GLY A 261 7.69 -13.65 15.50
CA GLY A 261 8.93 -12.87 15.33
C GLY A 261 9.12 -12.14 13.99
N ALA A 262 8.14 -12.20 13.09
CA ALA A 262 8.07 -11.52 11.80
C ALA A 262 6.95 -10.46 11.77
N PHE A 263 7.00 -9.49 10.86
CA PHE A 263 6.01 -8.40 10.79
C PHE A 263 5.52 -8.22 9.34
N GLY A 264 4.23 -7.99 9.12
CA GLY A 264 3.70 -7.73 7.77
C GLY A 264 2.31 -7.10 7.76
N ARG A 265 1.62 -7.14 6.60
CA ARG A 265 0.31 -6.49 6.43
C ARG A 265 -0.66 -7.15 5.44
N THR A 266 -1.94 -6.78 5.51
CA THR A 266 -2.93 -6.99 4.44
C THR A 266 -2.96 -5.81 3.44
N TYR A 267 -3.49 -6.03 2.22
CA TYR A 267 -3.54 -5.01 1.16
C TYR A 267 -4.78 -5.20 0.29
N ASP A 268 -5.60 -4.16 0.13
CA ASP A 268 -6.68 -4.10 -0.86
C ASP A 268 -6.27 -3.16 -2.00
N THR A 269 -6.27 -3.67 -3.24
CA THR A 269 -5.81 -2.91 -4.41
C THR A 269 -6.80 -1.86 -4.93
N ALA A 270 -8.10 -2.01 -4.67
CA ALA A 270 -9.13 -1.19 -5.31
C ALA A 270 -9.26 0.17 -4.64
N GLU A 271 -9.45 0.19 -3.32
CA GLU A 271 -9.60 1.41 -2.52
C GLU A 271 -8.34 2.31 -2.57
N GLU A 272 -7.17 1.69 -2.62
CA GLU A 272 -5.88 2.39 -2.79
C GLU A 272 -5.78 3.15 -4.11
N HIS A 273 -6.35 2.60 -5.19
CA HIS A 273 -6.35 3.26 -6.48
C HIS A 273 -7.29 4.48 -6.48
N ASP A 274 -8.45 4.36 -5.83
CA ASP A 274 -9.45 5.42 -5.75
C ASP A 274 -8.97 6.58 -4.88
N ALA A 275 -8.40 6.30 -3.70
CA ALA A 275 -7.80 7.31 -2.83
C ALA A 275 -6.68 8.09 -3.54
N TYR A 276 -5.74 7.40 -4.20
CA TYR A 276 -4.67 8.07 -4.95
C TYR A 276 -5.21 8.90 -6.12
N TYR A 277 -6.24 8.41 -6.82
CA TYR A 277 -6.86 9.15 -7.90
C TYR A 277 -7.51 10.44 -7.40
N MET A 278 -8.30 10.36 -6.33
CA MET A 278 -8.98 11.52 -5.73
C MET A 278 -7.99 12.53 -5.16
N ALA A 279 -6.94 12.07 -4.46
CA ALA A 279 -5.87 12.94 -3.99
C ALA A 279 -5.19 13.70 -5.15
N SER A 280 -4.87 12.97 -6.22
CA SER A 280 -4.27 13.56 -7.42
C SER A 280 -5.22 14.53 -8.12
N ALA A 281 -6.52 14.23 -8.19
CA ALA A 281 -7.54 15.09 -8.80
C ALA A 281 -7.82 16.34 -7.96
N THR A 282 -7.73 16.23 -6.63
CA THR A 282 -7.88 17.34 -5.69
C THR A 282 -6.72 18.33 -5.82
N LEU A 283 -5.47 17.86 -5.93
CA LEU A 283 -4.29 18.72 -6.18
C LEU A 283 -4.26 19.33 -7.57
N LEU A 284 -4.65 18.54 -8.57
CA LEU A 284 -4.52 18.87 -9.99
C LEU A 284 -5.91 18.75 -10.64
N PRO A 285 -6.80 19.73 -10.42
CA PRO A 285 -8.18 19.68 -10.87
C PRO A 285 -8.25 19.66 -12.39
N ARG A 286 -9.23 18.91 -12.92
CA ARG A 286 -9.43 18.69 -14.35
C ARG A 286 -9.37 20.00 -15.15
N ASN A 287 -10.11 21.02 -14.70
CA ASN A 287 -10.17 22.32 -15.36
C ASN A 287 -8.80 23.01 -15.44
N ALA A 288 -8.01 22.99 -14.37
CA ALA A 288 -6.67 23.56 -14.39
C ALA A 288 -5.74 22.83 -15.38
N ILE A 289 -5.74 21.50 -15.35
CA ILE A 289 -4.86 20.69 -16.20
C ILE A 289 -5.23 20.89 -17.66
N THR A 290 -6.52 20.83 -18.01
CA THR A 290 -6.99 21.07 -19.38
C THR A 290 -6.54 22.43 -19.90
N GLN A 291 -6.84 23.51 -19.17
CA GLN A 291 -6.45 24.87 -19.59
C GLN A 291 -4.95 25.05 -19.77
N ARG A 292 -4.13 24.41 -18.92
CA ARG A 292 -2.67 24.53 -18.99
C ARG A 292 -2.08 23.72 -20.13
N VAL A 293 -2.63 22.53 -20.41
CA VAL A 293 -2.26 21.73 -21.58
C VAL A 293 -2.65 22.46 -22.86
N GLU A 294 -3.82 23.09 -22.92
CA GLU A 294 -4.27 23.92 -24.04
C GLU A 294 -3.34 25.11 -24.29
N LYS A 295 -2.82 25.73 -23.23
CA LYS A 295 -1.81 26.80 -23.29
C LYS A 295 -0.40 26.29 -23.61
N GLY A 296 -0.21 24.99 -23.84
CA GLY A 296 1.08 24.38 -24.17
C GLY A 296 2.09 24.37 -23.01
N GLN A 297 1.64 24.44 -21.76
CA GLN A 297 2.54 24.36 -20.61
C GLN A 297 3.12 22.96 -20.44
N THR A 298 4.40 22.89 -20.06
CA THR A 298 5.09 21.64 -19.77
C THR A 298 4.69 21.07 -18.41
N SER A 299 4.88 19.76 -18.19
CA SER A 299 4.61 19.12 -16.89
C SER A 299 5.36 19.80 -15.75
N VAL A 300 6.61 20.24 -15.98
CA VAL A 300 7.43 21.00 -15.03
C VAL A 300 6.81 22.35 -14.68
N GLN A 301 6.31 23.10 -15.66
CA GLN A 301 5.67 24.40 -15.43
C GLN A 301 4.37 24.27 -14.64
N ILE A 302 3.58 23.24 -14.95
CA ILE A 302 2.34 22.93 -14.22
C ILE A 302 2.67 22.51 -12.79
N ALA A 303 3.62 21.58 -12.62
CA ALA A 303 4.05 21.04 -11.34
C ALA A 303 4.51 22.15 -10.38
N LYS A 304 5.35 23.07 -10.88
CA LYS A 304 5.81 24.24 -10.12
C LYS A 304 4.65 25.10 -9.60
N ALA A 305 3.58 25.23 -10.38
CA ALA A 305 2.47 26.11 -10.02
C ALA A 305 1.47 25.49 -9.05
N PHE A 306 1.44 24.16 -8.95
CA PHE A 306 0.59 23.42 -8.00
C PHE A 306 1.37 22.81 -6.83
N GLY A 307 2.69 23.05 -6.76
CA GLY A 307 3.53 22.49 -5.70
C GLY A 307 3.62 20.96 -5.74
N THR A 308 3.52 20.35 -6.92
CA THR A 308 3.56 18.90 -7.13
C THR A 308 4.81 18.49 -7.91
N SER A 309 4.99 17.18 -8.14
CA SER A 309 6.04 16.68 -9.02
C SER A 309 5.59 16.67 -10.51
N PRO A 310 6.51 16.77 -11.47
CA PRO A 310 6.20 16.61 -12.90
C PRO A 310 5.57 15.26 -13.22
N GLU A 311 5.99 14.19 -12.54
CA GLU A 311 5.46 12.83 -12.72
C GLU A 311 3.99 12.73 -12.33
N LEU A 312 3.58 13.40 -11.24
CA LEU A 312 2.17 13.46 -10.83
C LEU A 312 1.33 14.22 -11.85
N VAL A 313 1.87 15.30 -12.42
CA VAL A 313 1.21 16.04 -13.50
C VAL A 313 1.05 15.16 -14.74
N GLU A 314 2.10 14.45 -15.17
CA GLU A 314 1.99 13.55 -16.31
C GLU A 314 0.98 12.43 -16.06
N TYR A 315 0.96 11.88 -14.84
CA TYR A 315 -0.06 10.92 -14.42
C TYR A 315 -1.45 11.52 -14.64
N ARG A 316 -1.73 12.73 -14.14
CA ARG A 316 -3.02 13.40 -14.32
C ARG A 316 -3.37 13.68 -15.78
N ILE A 317 -2.43 14.19 -16.57
CA ILE A 317 -2.62 14.42 -18.01
C ILE A 317 -3.00 13.13 -18.74
N LYS A 318 -2.32 12.01 -18.42
CA LYS A 318 -2.62 10.69 -18.98
C LYS A 318 -4.00 10.20 -18.54
N ARG A 319 -4.33 10.32 -17.24
CA ARG A 319 -5.64 9.96 -16.71
C ARG A 319 -6.75 10.78 -17.34
N LEU A 320 -6.56 12.05 -17.64
CA LEU A 320 -7.55 12.90 -18.31
C LEU A 320 -7.63 12.69 -19.83
N GLY A 321 -6.79 11.84 -20.43
CA GLY A 321 -6.78 11.61 -21.88
C GLY A 321 -6.15 12.74 -22.69
N LEU A 322 -5.43 13.66 -22.03
CA LEU A 322 -4.85 14.88 -22.63
C LEU A 322 -3.43 14.66 -23.17
N TRP A 323 -2.86 13.46 -23.03
CA TRP A 323 -1.47 13.17 -23.38
C TRP A 323 -1.12 13.55 -24.83
N ARG A 324 -2.00 13.22 -25.79
CA ARG A 324 -1.78 13.54 -27.21
C ARG A 324 -1.58 15.03 -27.44
N GLN A 325 -2.43 15.85 -26.82
CA GLN A 325 -2.36 17.30 -26.90
C GLN A 325 -1.10 17.82 -26.20
N HIS A 326 -0.79 17.29 -25.01
CA HIS A 326 0.40 17.66 -24.24
C HIS A 326 1.70 17.42 -25.01
N VAL A 327 1.83 16.30 -25.73
CA VAL A 327 3.02 16.00 -26.55
C VAL A 327 2.96 16.61 -27.96
N GLY A 328 1.93 17.41 -28.27
CA GLY A 328 1.79 18.08 -29.56
C GLY A 328 1.56 17.15 -30.76
N LYS A 329 1.09 15.92 -30.53
CA LYS A 329 0.86 14.95 -31.62
C LYS A 329 -0.42 15.28 -32.38
N LYS A 330 -0.27 15.58 -33.67
CA LYS A 330 -1.39 15.84 -34.59
C LYS A 330 -1.92 14.53 -35.17
N VAL A 331 -3.24 14.45 -35.34
CA VAL A 331 -3.93 13.36 -36.05
C VAL A 331 -4.76 14.00 -37.14
N SER A 332 -4.60 13.51 -38.36
CA SER A 332 -5.35 13.97 -39.54
C SER A 332 -5.73 12.77 -40.38
N LEU A 333 -6.93 12.79 -40.96
CA LEU A 333 -7.30 11.84 -42.01
C LEU A 333 -6.45 12.12 -43.25
N SER A 334 -5.98 11.06 -43.93
CA SER A 334 -5.41 11.22 -45.27
C SER A 334 -6.49 11.76 -46.18
N LYS A 335 -6.23 12.88 -46.85
CA LYS A 335 -7.06 13.30 -47.98
C LYS A 335 -6.72 12.37 -49.13
N GLU A 336 -7.72 11.63 -49.63
CA GLU A 336 -7.64 10.88 -50.89
C GLU A 336 -7.48 11.82 -52.09
#